data_AF-S3CRS2-F1
#
_entry.id   AF-S3CRS2-F1
#
_cell.length_a   1.000
_cell.length_b   1.000
_cell.length_c   1.000
_cell.angle_alpha   90.00
_cell.angle_beta   90.00
_cell.angle_gamma   90.00
#
_symmetry.space_group_name_H-M   'P 1'
#
loop_
_entity.id
_entity.type
_entity.pdbx_description
1 polymer ?
#
loop_
_entity_poly.entity_id
_entity_poly.type
_entity_poly.pdbx_seq_one_letter_code
_entity_poly.pdbx_strand_id
1 'polypeptide(L)'
;MHSKYFRQFMDSPDKSGAPASAAFQYEYVTVLDHLSGEGRGWSLQSSEKTTPSTTNDSMAYLHPEGDIMAIDQILRAMYRLEYKIETYDQLDRLTTTAEYYCALPVVSATLTDALLHSPMFGPSRSGHGLEEEREPEFLIMLFEILLLAKKLRHATLFREALTLVVGSWSKVHTYDRYDVSIGLGDHYQDDDFSSSGRAMVMLDKQLGPLVLSHYRKLGDHVLKIHHQVLYKIFQHGWKASNNGIIEISAYWQDSAVFYYDLDSELETASGVIPMPFPDRQYLQVEIKSLKSNLVFDYTHSLPGKSGWYREMYLNTLLYDEELPWDRTETDW
;
A
#
# COMPACT_ATOMS: atom_id res chain seq x y z
N MET A 1 -18.59 4.37 19.24
CA MET A 1 -18.78 3.62 20.50
C MET A 1 -18.29 2.19 20.25
N HIS A 2 -17.00 1.88 20.53
CA HIS A 2 -16.00 1.76 19.45
C HIS A 2 -15.36 0.38 19.16
N SER A 3 -15.73 -0.69 19.85
CA SER A 3 -15.42 -2.08 19.43
C SER A 3 -16.30 -3.04 20.24
N LYS A 4 -16.83 -4.10 19.62
CA LYS A 4 -17.61 -5.15 20.30
C LYS A 4 -16.76 -5.83 21.37
N TYR A 5 -15.50 -6.10 21.04
CA TYR A 5 -14.53 -6.66 21.97
C TYR A 5 -14.31 -5.74 23.17
N PHE A 6 -14.11 -4.43 22.94
CA PHE A 6 -13.89 -3.49 24.04
C PHE A 6 -15.06 -3.46 25.02
N ARG A 7 -16.32 -3.39 24.56
CA ARG A 7 -17.47 -3.43 25.49
C ARG A 7 -17.61 -4.76 26.21
N GLN A 8 -17.27 -5.87 25.54
CA GLN A 8 -17.45 -7.19 26.12
C GLN A 8 -16.33 -7.55 27.10
N PHE A 9 -15.10 -7.15 26.84
CA PHE A 9 -13.91 -7.64 27.55
C PHE A 9 -13.15 -6.56 28.30
N MET A 10 -13.16 -5.30 27.83
CA MET A 10 -12.47 -4.19 28.50
C MET A 10 -13.45 -3.42 29.42
N ASP A 11 -14.63 -3.06 28.94
CA ASP A 11 -15.62 -2.25 29.66
C ASP A 11 -16.90 -3.08 29.97
N SER A 12 -16.73 -4.32 30.43
CA SER A 12 -17.86 -5.20 30.71
C SER A 12 -18.58 -4.79 32.01
N PRO A 13 -19.92 -4.84 32.04
CA PRO A 13 -20.71 -4.45 33.22
C PRO A 13 -20.48 -5.38 34.43
N ASP A 14 -19.90 -6.56 34.20
CA ASP A 14 -19.61 -7.55 35.24
C ASP A 14 -18.27 -7.30 35.95
N LYS A 15 -17.51 -6.28 35.56
CA LYS A 15 -16.25 -5.92 36.23
C LYS A 15 -16.54 -5.10 37.49
N SER A 16 -15.84 -5.43 38.57
CA SER A 16 -15.82 -4.60 39.76
C SER A 16 -15.26 -3.22 39.42
N GLY A 17 -15.93 -2.16 39.88
CA GLY A 17 -15.37 -0.82 39.82
C GLY A 17 -14.18 -0.69 40.77
N ALA A 18 -13.19 0.13 40.40
CA ALA A 18 -12.07 0.41 41.28
C ALA A 18 -12.50 1.10 42.59
N PRO A 19 -11.70 0.97 43.67
CA PRO A 19 -11.90 1.73 44.89
C PRO A 19 -11.97 3.24 44.62
N ALA A 20 -12.72 3.99 45.44
CA ALA A 20 -12.87 5.44 45.28
C ALA A 20 -11.54 6.23 45.34
N SER A 21 -10.47 5.61 45.85
CA SER A 21 -9.12 6.19 45.91
C SER A 21 -8.23 5.86 44.70
N ALA A 22 -8.70 5.03 43.77
CA ALA A 22 -7.91 4.64 42.60
C ALA A 22 -7.92 5.74 41.53
N ALA A 23 -6.77 5.99 40.91
CA ALA A 23 -6.66 6.92 39.79
C ALA A 23 -7.32 6.39 38.50
N PHE A 24 -7.48 5.07 38.39
CA PHE A 24 -8.03 4.39 37.23
C PHE A 24 -9.10 3.39 37.65
N GLN A 25 -10.14 3.25 36.81
CA GLN A 25 -11.25 2.32 37.04
C GLN A 25 -10.84 0.84 36.83
N TYR A 26 -9.82 0.61 36.01
CA TYR A 26 -9.35 -0.73 35.66
C TYR A 26 -7.82 -0.73 35.56
N GLU A 27 -7.20 -1.82 35.99
CA GLU A 27 -5.77 -2.10 35.78
C GLU A 27 -5.64 -3.33 34.90
N TYR A 28 -4.80 -3.25 33.87
CA TYR A 28 -4.59 -4.30 32.90
C TYR A 28 -3.14 -4.75 32.90
N VAL A 29 -2.94 -6.05 32.71
CA VAL A 29 -1.63 -6.69 32.56
C VAL A 29 -1.53 -7.38 31.20
N THR A 30 -0.34 -7.38 30.63
CA THR A 30 -0.04 -8.15 29.41
C THR A 30 0.04 -9.62 29.77
N VAL A 31 -0.75 -10.44 29.06
CA VAL A 31 -0.74 -11.90 29.17
C VAL A 31 -0.29 -12.49 27.84
N LEU A 32 0.74 -13.32 27.90
CA LEU A 32 1.26 -14.06 26.75
C LEU A 32 0.43 -15.31 26.50
N ASP A 33 0.01 -15.52 25.26
CA ASP A 33 -0.70 -16.71 24.83
C ASP A 33 0.29 -17.76 24.30
N HIS A 34 0.62 -18.71 25.19
CA HIS A 34 1.52 -19.82 24.89
C HIS A 34 0.93 -20.84 23.88
N LEU A 35 -0.34 -20.72 23.49
CA LEU A 35 -1.00 -21.65 22.56
C LEU A 35 -0.86 -21.26 21.08
N SER A 36 -0.43 -20.03 20.78
CA SER A 36 0.01 -19.68 19.43
C SER A 36 1.38 -20.31 19.20
N GLY A 37 1.48 -21.32 18.33
CA GLY A 37 2.70 -22.12 18.10
C GLY A 37 3.95 -21.34 17.66
N GLU A 38 3.85 -20.01 17.55
CA GLU A 38 4.92 -19.08 17.15
C GLU A 38 5.32 -18.10 18.26
N GLY A 39 4.72 -18.15 19.46
CA GLY A 39 5.08 -17.28 20.59
C GLY A 39 4.77 -15.78 20.38
N ARG A 40 3.98 -15.42 19.37
CA ARG A 40 3.60 -14.04 19.03
C ARG A 40 2.24 -13.60 19.59
N GLY A 41 1.53 -14.45 20.30
CA GLY A 41 0.24 -14.09 20.89
C GLY A 41 0.40 -13.35 22.22
N TRP A 42 -0.11 -12.12 22.32
CA TRP A 42 -0.26 -11.42 23.59
C TRP A 42 -1.61 -10.68 23.65
N SER A 43 -2.10 -10.43 24.86
CA SER A 43 -3.39 -9.78 25.10
C SER A 43 -3.39 -8.96 26.40
N LEU A 44 -4.26 -7.96 26.50
CA LEU A 44 -4.51 -7.26 27.76
C LEU A 44 -5.61 -7.97 28.56
N GLN A 45 -5.33 -8.31 29.82
CA GLN A 45 -6.31 -8.88 30.75
C GLN A 45 -6.39 -8.07 32.05
N SER A 46 -7.56 -8.10 32.71
CA SER A 46 -7.75 -7.41 33.99
C SER A 46 -6.85 -8.00 35.07
N SER A 47 -6.16 -7.16 35.85
CA SER A 47 -5.29 -7.60 36.95
C SER A 47 -6.06 -8.45 37.98
N GLU A 48 -7.34 -8.19 38.19
CA GLU A 48 -8.23 -8.93 39.10
C GLU A 48 -8.43 -10.40 38.72
N LYS A 49 -8.34 -10.74 37.43
CA LYS A 49 -8.59 -12.10 36.91
C LYS A 49 -7.30 -12.89 36.69
N THR A 50 -6.14 -12.28 36.91
CA THR A 50 -4.86 -12.89 36.57
C THR A 50 -4.24 -13.49 37.83
N THR A 51 -4.14 -14.82 37.89
CA THR A 51 -3.24 -15.46 38.87
C THR A 51 -1.80 -15.18 38.44
N PRO A 52 -0.87 -14.87 39.37
CA PRO A 52 0.50 -14.56 39.02
C PRO A 52 1.18 -15.83 38.48
N SER A 53 1.11 -16.05 37.16
CA SER A 53 1.95 -17.04 36.47
C SER A 53 3.18 -16.29 35.96
N THR A 54 4.24 -16.38 36.75
CA THR A 54 5.57 -15.89 36.43
C THR A 54 6.15 -16.69 35.25
N THR A 55 6.28 -16.07 34.09
CA THR A 55 7.25 -16.51 33.08
C THR A 55 7.97 -15.29 32.53
N ASN A 56 8.96 -14.82 33.30
CA ASN A 56 9.89 -13.75 32.90
C ASN A 56 10.68 -14.11 31.63
N ASP A 57 10.74 -15.38 31.23
CA ASP A 57 11.50 -15.86 30.06
C ASP A 57 10.80 -15.61 28.71
N SER A 58 9.52 -15.23 28.69
CA SER A 58 8.76 -15.06 27.44
C SER A 58 8.62 -13.61 26.96
N MET A 59 9.20 -12.63 27.66
CA MET A 59 9.19 -11.21 27.23
C MET A 59 10.07 -10.91 26.01
N ALA A 60 10.93 -11.84 25.58
CA ALA A 60 11.82 -11.65 24.44
C ALA A 60 11.10 -11.49 23.08
N TYR A 61 9.83 -11.88 23.00
CA TYR A 61 9.02 -11.81 21.77
C TYR A 61 8.08 -10.61 21.70
N LEU A 62 7.95 -9.87 22.80
CA LEU A 62 7.20 -8.62 22.81
C LEU A 62 8.09 -7.52 22.21
N HIS A 63 7.55 -6.72 21.30
CA HIS A 63 8.12 -5.43 20.95
C HIS A 63 7.34 -4.37 21.72
N PRO A 64 7.59 -4.21 23.04
CA PRO A 64 6.71 -3.47 23.92
C PRO A 64 6.43 -2.05 23.42
N GLU A 65 7.42 -1.37 22.83
CA GLU A 65 7.22 -0.04 22.27
C GLU A 65 6.28 -0.02 21.07
N GLY A 66 6.44 -0.95 20.11
CA GLY A 66 5.59 -1.05 18.92
C GLY A 66 4.17 -1.49 19.27
N ASP A 67 4.03 -2.43 20.19
CA ASP A 67 2.76 -2.95 20.67
C ASP A 67 1.96 -1.90 21.47
N ILE A 68 2.65 -1.15 22.35
CA ILE A 68 2.06 -0.01 23.09
C ILE A 68 1.60 1.06 22.10
N MET A 69 2.41 1.37 21.10
CA MET A 69 2.06 2.36 20.08
C MET A 69 0.85 1.93 19.26
N ALA A 70 0.74 0.66 18.87
CA ALA A 70 -0.44 0.15 18.15
C ALA A 70 -1.72 0.28 19.00
N ILE A 71 -1.66 -0.03 20.31
CA ILE A 71 -2.80 0.20 21.22
C ILE A 71 -3.13 1.70 21.32
N ASP A 72 -2.13 2.57 21.51
CA ASP A 72 -2.34 4.02 21.59
C ASP A 72 -3.01 4.55 20.32
N GLN A 73 -2.56 4.11 19.14
CA GLN A 73 -3.15 4.47 17.85
C GLN A 73 -4.59 3.95 17.71
N ILE A 74 -4.89 2.73 18.15
CA ILE A 74 -6.28 2.22 18.19
C ILE A 74 -7.14 3.10 19.08
N LEU A 75 -6.69 3.44 20.29
CA LEU A 75 -7.43 4.31 21.20
C LEU A 75 -7.65 5.69 20.59
N ARG A 76 -6.61 6.27 19.97
CA ARG A 76 -6.73 7.54 19.24
C ARG A 76 -7.76 7.45 18.12
N ALA A 77 -7.72 6.41 17.29
CA ALA A 77 -8.72 6.17 16.25
C ALA A 77 -10.15 6.08 16.84
N MET A 78 -10.33 5.36 17.96
CA MET A 78 -11.61 5.25 18.66
C MET A 78 -12.14 6.60 19.13
N TYR A 79 -11.27 7.43 19.70
CA TYR A 79 -11.62 8.77 20.19
C TYR A 79 -11.52 9.88 19.13
N ARG A 80 -11.23 9.53 17.87
CA ARG A 80 -11.00 10.47 16.76
C ARG A 80 -9.92 11.51 17.09
N LEU A 81 -8.88 11.08 17.77
CA LEU A 81 -7.67 11.85 18.01
C LEU A 81 -6.67 11.59 16.90
N GLU A 82 -5.85 12.58 16.61
CA GLU A 82 -4.80 12.47 15.59
C GLU A 82 -3.73 11.44 15.99
N TYR A 83 -3.31 10.64 15.01
CA TYR A 83 -2.16 9.74 15.07
C TYR A 83 -1.50 9.69 13.69
N LYS A 84 -0.27 9.19 13.63
CA LYS A 84 0.49 9.04 12.38
C LYS A 84 0.96 7.60 12.22
N ILE A 85 1.06 7.19 10.97
CA ILE A 85 1.75 5.98 10.55
C ILE A 85 3.02 6.42 9.83
N GLU A 86 4.18 5.96 10.28
CA GLU A 86 5.47 6.35 9.71
C GLU A 86 6.08 5.26 8.83
N THR A 87 5.83 4.00 9.15
CA THR A 87 6.42 2.86 8.44
C THR A 87 5.41 1.77 8.13
N TYR A 88 5.76 0.88 7.21
CA TYR A 88 5.01 -0.35 6.94
C TYR A 88 4.82 -1.19 8.21
N ASP A 89 5.90 -1.37 8.99
CA ASP A 89 5.86 -2.17 10.23
C ASP A 89 4.84 -1.63 11.24
N GLN A 90 4.71 -0.30 11.34
CA GLN A 90 3.66 0.32 12.17
C GLN A 90 2.25 0.02 11.64
N LEU A 91 2.04 0.10 10.32
CA LEU A 91 0.76 -0.19 9.69
C LEU A 91 0.34 -1.66 9.87
N ASP A 92 1.28 -2.58 9.67
CA ASP A 92 1.07 -4.02 9.82
C ASP A 92 0.70 -4.38 11.27
N ARG A 93 1.47 -3.87 12.24
CA ARG A 93 1.18 -4.05 13.66
C ARG A 93 -0.18 -3.46 14.03
N LEU A 94 -0.45 -2.20 13.67
CA LEU A 94 -1.74 -1.57 13.91
C LEU A 94 -2.89 -2.41 13.34
N THR A 95 -2.74 -2.93 12.12
CA THR A 95 -3.76 -3.78 11.48
C THR A 95 -3.96 -5.08 12.24
N THR A 96 -2.89 -5.76 12.62
CA THR A 96 -2.94 -7.02 13.37
C THR A 96 -3.55 -6.83 14.76
N THR A 97 -3.14 -5.79 15.48
CA THR A 97 -3.70 -5.43 16.79
C THR A 97 -5.17 -5.03 16.65
N ALA A 98 -5.53 -4.28 15.62
CA ALA A 98 -6.91 -3.87 15.37
C ALA A 98 -7.82 -5.05 15.01
N GLU A 99 -7.32 -6.05 14.27
CA GLU A 99 -8.05 -7.30 14.03
C GLU A 99 -8.36 -8.01 15.35
N TYR A 100 -7.35 -8.18 16.20
CA TYR A 100 -7.49 -8.82 17.50
C TYR A 100 -8.54 -8.13 18.38
N TYR A 101 -8.50 -6.79 18.47
CA TYR A 101 -9.44 -6.01 19.27
C TYR A 101 -10.74 -5.66 18.54
N CYS A 102 -11.02 -6.27 17.39
CA CYS A 102 -12.19 -6.00 16.55
C CYS A 102 -12.40 -4.49 16.29
N ALA A 103 -11.33 -3.80 15.92
CA ALA A 103 -11.22 -2.37 15.70
C ALA A 103 -10.80 -2.00 14.27
N LEU A 104 -10.72 -2.96 13.34
CA LEU A 104 -10.44 -2.69 11.92
C LEU A 104 -11.35 -1.62 11.31
N PRO A 105 -12.69 -1.61 11.56
CA PRO A 105 -13.55 -0.59 10.95
C PRO A 105 -13.22 0.84 11.39
N VAL A 106 -12.90 1.03 12.68
CA VAL A 106 -12.59 2.36 13.19
C VAL A 106 -11.20 2.82 12.76
N VAL A 107 -10.22 1.92 12.73
CA VAL A 107 -8.89 2.22 12.20
C VAL A 107 -8.97 2.58 10.73
N SER A 108 -9.68 1.80 9.92
CA SER A 108 -9.89 2.07 8.50
C SER A 108 -10.52 3.45 8.26
N ALA A 109 -11.53 3.82 9.05
CA ALA A 109 -12.20 5.11 8.93
C ALA A 109 -11.30 6.33 9.19
N THR A 110 -10.24 6.19 10.00
CA THR A 110 -9.31 7.27 10.35
C THR A 110 -7.95 7.16 9.64
N LEU A 111 -7.71 6.09 8.89
CA LEU A 111 -6.40 5.75 8.35
C LEU A 111 -5.93 6.73 7.26
N THR A 112 -6.84 7.28 6.45
CA THR A 112 -6.47 8.26 5.41
C THR A 112 -5.74 9.46 6.01
N ASP A 113 -6.24 10.00 7.12
CA ASP A 113 -5.61 11.15 7.80
C ASP A 113 -4.27 10.75 8.44
N ALA A 114 -4.17 9.52 8.96
CA ALA A 114 -2.94 9.02 9.59
C ALA A 114 -1.82 8.69 8.59
N LEU A 115 -2.19 8.36 7.35
CA LEU A 115 -1.26 8.13 6.23
C LEU A 115 -0.89 9.42 5.50
N LEU A 116 -1.64 10.50 5.71
CA LEU A 116 -1.36 11.80 5.12
C LEU A 116 0.02 12.28 5.56
N HIS A 117 0.88 12.59 4.59
CA HIS A 117 2.29 12.97 4.82
C HIS A 117 3.13 11.89 5.52
N SER A 118 2.73 10.62 5.44
CA SER A 118 3.53 9.54 6.00
C SER A 118 4.87 9.40 5.26
N PRO A 119 6.00 9.28 5.98
CA PRO A 119 7.30 9.04 5.37
C PRO A 119 7.39 7.70 4.63
N MET A 120 6.48 6.74 4.86
CA MET A 120 6.47 5.47 4.13
C MET A 120 6.28 5.64 2.61
N PHE A 121 5.63 6.73 2.19
CA PHE A 121 5.45 7.08 0.77
C PHE A 121 6.59 7.94 0.22
N GLY A 122 7.47 8.45 1.10
CA GLY A 122 8.58 9.33 0.77
C GLY A 122 9.91 8.59 0.58
N PRO A 123 10.93 9.23 -0.03
CA PRO A 123 12.28 8.68 -0.04
C PRO A 123 12.84 8.61 1.39
N SER A 124 13.32 7.44 1.79
CA SER A 124 13.90 7.26 3.13
C SER A 124 15.30 7.88 3.17
N ARG A 125 15.51 8.84 4.07
CA ARG A 125 16.81 9.50 4.26
C ARG A 125 17.68 8.64 5.17
N SER A 126 18.78 8.09 4.64
CA SER A 126 19.76 7.44 5.49
C SER A 126 20.51 8.51 6.32
N GLY A 127 20.63 8.29 7.64
CA GLY A 127 21.28 9.21 8.57
C GLY A 127 22.81 9.34 8.41
N HIS A 128 23.38 8.80 7.34
CA HIS A 128 24.83 8.67 7.15
C HIS A 128 25.34 9.47 5.96
N GLY A 129 25.13 10.79 5.91
CA GLY A 129 25.97 11.78 5.18
C GLY A 129 26.26 11.58 3.69
N LEU A 130 25.78 10.51 3.07
CA LEU A 130 25.87 10.17 1.66
C LEU A 130 24.42 10.08 1.18
N GLU A 131 24.07 11.01 0.29
CA GLU A 131 22.73 11.24 -0.25
C GLU A 131 22.26 10.12 -1.18
N GLU A 132 22.35 8.86 -0.75
CA GLU A 132 21.65 7.78 -1.44
C GLU A 132 20.20 7.77 -0.97
N GLU A 133 19.34 8.40 -1.76
CA GLU A 133 17.89 8.27 -1.62
C GLU A 133 17.54 6.79 -1.72
N ARG A 134 16.92 6.24 -0.68
CA ARG A 134 16.38 4.88 -0.73
C ARG A 134 14.98 4.89 -1.32
N GLU A 135 14.64 3.81 -2.00
CA GLU A 135 13.29 3.55 -2.49
C GLU A 135 12.27 3.67 -1.32
N PRO A 136 11.11 4.31 -1.55
CA PRO A 136 10.05 4.38 -0.56
C PRO A 136 9.64 2.99 -0.06
N GLU A 137 9.46 2.85 1.25
CA GLU A 137 9.04 1.59 1.87
C GLU A 137 7.71 1.08 1.29
N PHE A 138 6.82 1.98 0.90
CA PHE A 138 5.57 1.66 0.23
C PHE A 138 5.76 0.89 -1.09
N LEU A 139 6.81 1.19 -1.88
CA LEU A 139 7.10 0.47 -3.13
C LEU A 139 7.77 -0.87 -2.87
N ILE A 140 8.61 -0.95 -1.84
CA ILE A 140 9.28 -2.19 -1.42
C ILE A 140 8.24 -3.21 -0.93
N MET A 141 7.30 -2.76 -0.09
CA MET A 141 6.29 -3.61 0.57
C MET A 141 4.95 -3.61 -0.18
N LEU A 142 4.97 -3.37 -1.50
CA LEU A 142 3.77 -3.03 -2.26
C LEU A 142 2.70 -4.14 -2.25
N PHE A 143 3.10 -5.41 -2.32
CA PHE A 143 2.16 -6.54 -2.33
C PHE A 143 1.56 -6.78 -0.94
N GLU A 144 2.37 -6.64 0.10
CA GLU A 144 1.98 -6.75 1.49
C GLU A 144 1.01 -5.63 1.86
N ILE A 145 1.25 -4.41 1.39
CA ILE A 145 0.35 -3.28 1.60
C ILE A 145 -0.97 -3.48 0.87
N LEU A 146 -0.99 -4.11 -0.32
CA LEU A 146 -2.25 -4.48 -0.97
C LEU A 146 -3.07 -5.46 -0.11
N LEU A 147 -2.42 -6.43 0.52
CA LEU A 147 -3.05 -7.38 1.44
C LEU A 147 -3.57 -6.68 2.70
N LEU A 148 -2.78 -5.79 3.30
CA LEU A 148 -3.21 -4.99 4.45
C LEU A 148 -4.38 -4.07 4.11
N ALA A 149 -4.33 -3.40 2.96
CA ALA A 149 -5.39 -2.52 2.50
C ALA A 149 -6.71 -3.29 2.31
N LYS A 150 -6.64 -4.53 1.80
CA LYS A 150 -7.80 -5.43 1.71
C LYS A 150 -8.33 -5.79 3.10
N LYS A 151 -7.44 -6.18 4.03
CA LYS A 151 -7.80 -6.57 5.39
C LYS A 151 -8.47 -5.43 6.15
N LEU A 152 -7.93 -4.22 6.03
CA LEU A 152 -8.50 -2.98 6.57
C LEU A 152 -9.77 -2.53 5.83
N ARG A 153 -10.02 -3.04 4.63
CA ARG A 153 -11.05 -2.55 3.70
C ARG A 153 -10.90 -1.05 3.41
N HIS A 154 -9.66 -0.57 3.34
CA HIS A 154 -9.35 0.85 3.17
C HIS A 154 -9.25 1.20 1.68
N ALA A 155 -10.34 1.75 1.13
CA ALA A 155 -10.50 1.93 -0.32
C ALA A 155 -9.39 2.78 -0.97
N THR A 156 -8.98 3.89 -0.35
CA THR A 156 -7.94 4.78 -0.92
C THR A 156 -6.60 4.06 -1.02
N LEU A 157 -6.14 3.45 0.08
CA LEU A 157 -4.87 2.71 0.12
C LEU A 157 -4.90 1.51 -0.84
N PHE A 158 -6.05 0.82 -0.92
CA PHE A 158 -6.22 -0.32 -1.81
C PHE A 158 -6.11 0.07 -3.28
N ARG A 159 -6.74 1.18 -3.68
CA ARG A 159 -6.69 1.70 -5.05
C ARG A 159 -5.27 2.04 -5.46
N GLU A 160 -4.52 2.68 -4.57
CA GLU A 160 -3.13 3.03 -4.84
C GLU A 160 -2.24 1.80 -4.97
N ALA A 161 -2.28 0.91 -3.98
CA ALA A 161 -1.50 -0.31 -4.00
C ALA A 161 -1.85 -1.17 -5.23
N LEU A 162 -3.14 -1.33 -5.55
CA LEU A 162 -3.57 -2.12 -6.71
C LEU A 162 -3.08 -1.50 -8.02
N THR A 163 -3.19 -0.18 -8.17
CA THR A 163 -2.75 0.53 -9.38
C THR A 163 -1.26 0.28 -9.64
N LEU A 164 -0.45 0.40 -8.60
CA LEU A 164 1.00 0.19 -8.69
C LEU A 164 1.37 -1.27 -8.90
N VAL A 165 0.71 -2.20 -8.21
CA VAL A 165 0.89 -3.65 -8.41
C VAL A 165 0.60 -4.02 -9.85
N VAL A 166 -0.51 -3.51 -10.41
CA VAL A 166 -0.92 -3.77 -11.79
C VAL A 166 0.07 -3.16 -12.79
N GLY A 167 0.48 -1.91 -12.59
CA GLY A 167 1.48 -1.25 -13.46
C GLY A 167 2.85 -1.94 -13.46
N SER A 168 3.22 -2.57 -12.34
CA SER A 168 4.53 -3.19 -12.14
C SER A 168 4.55 -4.71 -12.32
N TRP A 169 3.39 -5.32 -12.60
CA TRP A 169 3.19 -6.77 -12.46
C TRP A 169 4.19 -7.64 -13.22
N SER A 170 4.63 -7.22 -14.43
CA SER A 170 5.61 -7.97 -15.23
C SER A 170 7.06 -7.61 -14.93
N LYS A 171 7.31 -6.45 -14.30
CA LYS A 171 8.66 -5.92 -14.04
C LYS A 171 9.28 -6.54 -12.80
N VAL A 172 8.45 -7.05 -11.89
CA VAL A 172 8.86 -7.68 -10.64
C VAL A 172 9.74 -8.94 -10.86
N HIS A 173 9.83 -9.46 -12.08
CA HIS A 173 10.78 -10.53 -12.42
C HIS A 173 12.26 -10.12 -12.41
N THR A 174 12.60 -8.83 -12.35
CA THR A 174 14.01 -8.39 -12.31
C THR A 174 14.57 -8.26 -10.89
N TYR A 175 13.72 -8.04 -9.87
CA TYR A 175 14.15 -7.82 -8.49
C TYR A 175 14.23 -9.09 -7.63
N ASP A 176 13.42 -10.12 -7.91
CA ASP A 176 13.61 -11.47 -7.33
C ASP A 176 15.02 -12.04 -7.61
N ARG A 177 15.75 -11.46 -8.56
CA ARG A 177 17.11 -11.85 -8.93
C ARG A 177 18.20 -11.15 -8.11
N TYR A 178 17.92 -10.00 -7.50
CA TYR A 178 18.91 -9.21 -6.78
C TYR A 178 19.01 -9.57 -5.29
N ASP A 179 17.96 -10.12 -4.70
CA ASP A 179 17.97 -10.59 -3.31
C ASP A 179 18.87 -11.83 -3.09
N VAL A 180 19.33 -12.46 -4.18
CA VAL A 180 20.29 -13.58 -4.14
C VAL A 180 21.75 -13.11 -4.13
N SER A 181 22.03 -11.80 -4.27
CA SER A 181 23.40 -11.31 -4.52
C SER A 181 24.03 -10.41 -3.44
N ILE A 182 23.33 -10.15 -2.33
CA ILE A 182 23.95 -9.54 -1.15
C ILE A 182 24.42 -10.68 -0.23
N GLY A 183 25.61 -11.19 -0.54
CA GLY A 183 26.05 -12.55 -0.23
C GLY A 183 26.05 -12.98 1.24
N LEU A 184 25.62 -14.23 1.43
CA LEU A 184 26.11 -15.17 2.43
C LEU A 184 25.85 -16.62 1.93
N GLY A 185 26.90 -17.28 1.43
CA GLY A 185 27.06 -18.75 1.42
C GLY A 185 26.16 -19.60 0.51
N ASP A 186 26.79 -20.57 -0.16
CA ASP A 186 26.19 -21.61 -1.04
C ASP A 186 25.25 -22.63 -0.34
N HIS A 187 24.45 -22.21 0.64
CA HIS A 187 23.47 -23.05 1.33
C HIS A 187 22.17 -22.29 1.60
N TYR A 188 21.39 -22.05 0.55
CA TYR A 188 19.93 -21.96 0.69
C TYR A 188 19.29 -22.96 -0.25
N GLN A 189 18.85 -24.07 0.36
CA GLN A 189 17.84 -24.96 -0.20
C GLN A 189 16.56 -24.16 -0.44
N ASP A 190 15.86 -24.46 -1.54
CA ASP A 190 14.41 -24.35 -1.80
C ASP A 190 13.47 -23.78 -0.69
N ASP A 191 13.76 -22.60 -0.13
CA ASP A 191 12.83 -21.89 0.75
C ASP A 191 11.87 -21.06 -0.12
N ASP A 192 10.81 -21.76 -0.50
CA ASP A 192 9.45 -21.28 -0.44
C ASP A 192 9.08 -20.03 -1.26
N PHE A 193 8.89 -20.24 -2.58
CA PHE A 193 8.18 -19.33 -3.47
C PHE A 193 6.81 -18.86 -2.90
N SER A 194 6.23 -19.57 -1.92
CA SER A 194 4.97 -19.21 -1.26
C SER A 194 5.08 -18.04 -0.26
N SER A 195 6.29 -17.61 0.09
CA SER A 195 6.54 -16.55 1.09
C SER A 195 6.61 -15.12 0.51
N SER A 196 6.71 -14.96 -0.82
CA SER A 196 6.70 -13.61 -1.42
C SER A 196 5.29 -13.00 -1.37
N GLY A 197 5.16 -11.71 -1.04
CA GLY A 197 3.86 -11.02 -1.04
C GLY A 197 3.12 -11.14 -2.38
N ARG A 198 3.85 -11.22 -3.49
CA ARG A 198 3.28 -11.51 -4.83
C ARG A 198 2.61 -12.88 -4.89
N ALA A 199 3.24 -13.92 -4.36
CA ALA A 199 2.65 -15.26 -4.29
C ALA A 199 1.40 -15.26 -3.41
N MET A 200 1.43 -14.55 -2.27
CA MET A 200 0.26 -14.39 -1.40
C MET A 200 -0.91 -13.71 -2.12
N VAL A 201 -0.65 -12.62 -2.86
CA VAL A 201 -1.66 -11.94 -3.70
C VAL A 201 -2.23 -12.89 -4.76
N MET A 202 -1.40 -13.74 -5.38
CA MET A 202 -1.84 -14.71 -6.38
C MET A 202 -2.65 -15.86 -5.81
N LEU A 203 -2.34 -16.29 -4.59
CA LEU A 203 -3.05 -17.36 -3.88
C LEU A 203 -4.36 -16.88 -3.27
N ASP A 204 -4.50 -15.57 -3.02
CA ASP A 204 -5.75 -14.97 -2.56
C ASP A 204 -6.84 -15.11 -3.63
N LYS A 205 -7.97 -15.72 -3.23
CA LYS A 205 -9.09 -16.07 -4.11
C LYS A 205 -9.75 -14.88 -4.79
N GLN A 206 -9.60 -13.67 -4.24
CA GLN A 206 -10.19 -12.45 -4.79
C GLN A 206 -9.13 -11.58 -5.46
N LEU A 207 -7.96 -11.39 -4.83
CA LEU A 207 -6.94 -10.48 -5.33
C LEU A 207 -6.25 -11.00 -6.58
N GLY A 208 -5.87 -12.28 -6.63
CA GLY A 208 -5.19 -12.85 -7.80
C GLY A 208 -6.00 -12.63 -9.09
N PRO A 209 -7.28 -13.05 -9.14
CA PRO A 209 -8.16 -12.78 -10.28
C PRO A 209 -8.35 -11.28 -10.57
N LEU A 210 -8.50 -10.45 -9.54
CA LEU A 210 -8.69 -9.01 -9.70
C LEU A 210 -7.47 -8.36 -10.34
N VAL A 211 -6.27 -8.59 -9.80
CA VAL A 211 -5.00 -8.05 -10.31
C VAL A 211 -4.78 -8.48 -11.76
N LEU A 212 -4.94 -9.78 -12.07
CA LEU A 212 -4.79 -10.27 -13.44
C LEU A 212 -5.80 -9.66 -14.42
N SER A 213 -7.04 -9.46 -13.97
CA SER A 213 -8.09 -8.81 -14.75
C SER A 213 -7.71 -7.35 -15.06
N HIS A 214 -7.31 -6.59 -14.04
CA HIS A 214 -6.90 -5.19 -14.19
C HIS A 214 -5.60 -5.03 -14.98
N TYR A 215 -4.67 -5.97 -14.88
CA TYR A 215 -3.48 -6.04 -15.70
C TYR A 215 -3.80 -6.20 -17.18
N ARG A 216 -4.72 -7.10 -17.53
CA ARG A 216 -5.18 -7.26 -18.92
C ARG A 216 -5.92 -6.03 -19.41
N LYS A 217 -6.85 -5.48 -18.61
CA LYS A 217 -7.57 -4.24 -18.94
C LYS A 217 -6.61 -3.09 -19.20
N LEU A 218 -5.57 -2.93 -18.38
CA LEU A 218 -4.56 -1.90 -18.56
C LEU A 218 -3.79 -2.12 -19.86
N GLY A 219 -3.33 -3.35 -20.13
CA GLY A 219 -2.67 -3.68 -21.39
C GLY A 219 -3.54 -3.39 -22.62
N ASP A 220 -4.80 -3.81 -22.62
CA ASP A 220 -5.74 -3.54 -23.71
C ASP A 220 -5.97 -2.03 -23.90
N HIS A 221 -6.10 -1.28 -22.80
CA HIS A 221 -6.28 0.16 -22.83
C HIS A 221 -5.06 0.87 -23.43
N VAL A 222 -3.87 0.51 -22.96
CA VAL A 222 -2.61 1.04 -23.46
C VAL A 222 -2.42 0.70 -24.93
N LEU A 223 -2.69 -0.53 -25.36
CA LEU A 223 -2.58 -0.93 -26.78
C LEU A 223 -3.58 -0.18 -27.67
N LYS A 224 -4.81 0.04 -27.19
CA LYS A 224 -5.81 0.85 -27.89
C LYS A 224 -5.30 2.27 -28.12
N ILE A 225 -4.71 2.89 -27.08
CA ILE A 225 -4.16 4.25 -27.18
C ILE A 225 -2.94 4.26 -28.10
N HIS A 226 -2.04 3.28 -28.03
CA HIS A 226 -0.92 3.17 -28.99
C HIS A 226 -1.42 3.13 -30.43
N HIS A 227 -2.42 2.30 -30.71
CA HIS A 227 -3.00 2.20 -32.05
C HIS A 227 -3.61 3.53 -32.51
N GLN A 228 -4.34 4.23 -31.63
CA GLN A 228 -4.91 5.54 -31.94
C GLN A 228 -3.82 6.59 -32.23
N VAL A 229 -2.77 6.64 -31.41
CA VAL A 229 -1.62 7.54 -31.60
C VAL A 229 -0.95 7.26 -32.94
N LEU A 230 -0.61 6.00 -33.22
CA LEU A 230 0.01 5.59 -34.49
C LEU A 230 -0.87 5.92 -35.69
N TYR A 231 -2.15 5.58 -35.63
CA TYR A 231 -3.10 5.88 -36.70
C TYR A 231 -3.15 7.37 -37.01
N LYS A 232 -3.17 8.23 -35.98
CA LYS A 232 -3.17 9.68 -36.14
C LYS A 232 -1.85 10.21 -36.70
N ILE A 233 -0.71 9.70 -36.23
CA ILE A 233 0.62 10.01 -36.80
C ILE A 233 0.65 9.70 -38.30
N PHE A 234 0.14 8.53 -38.72
CA PHE A 234 0.08 8.13 -40.13
C PHE A 234 -0.88 8.99 -40.95
N GLN A 235 -2.10 9.24 -40.47
CA GLN A 235 -3.12 10.01 -41.20
C GLN A 235 -2.65 11.43 -41.55
N HIS A 236 -1.90 12.07 -40.66
CA HIS A 236 -1.50 13.46 -40.82
C HIS A 236 -0.07 13.64 -41.34
N GLY A 237 0.58 12.53 -41.75
CA GLY A 237 1.89 12.57 -42.39
C GLY A 237 2.96 13.21 -41.52
N TRP A 238 2.93 12.93 -40.21
CA TRP A 238 3.91 13.48 -39.27
C TRP A 238 5.32 13.18 -39.76
N LYS A 239 6.14 14.23 -39.82
CA LYS A 239 7.57 14.14 -40.10
C LYS A 239 8.29 14.58 -38.84
N ALA A 240 8.97 13.65 -38.19
CA ALA A 240 9.79 13.95 -37.02
C ALA A 240 10.72 15.12 -37.33
N SER A 241 10.57 16.24 -36.62
CA SER A 241 11.51 17.35 -36.69
C SER A 241 12.75 16.97 -35.88
N ASN A 242 13.84 16.66 -36.58
CA ASN A 242 15.18 16.36 -36.05
C ASN A 242 15.31 15.13 -35.13
N ASN A 243 15.77 14.02 -35.69
CA ASN A 243 16.37 12.85 -35.01
C ASN A 243 15.62 12.17 -33.84
N GLY A 244 14.44 12.64 -33.43
CA GLY A 244 13.60 12.00 -32.43
C GLY A 244 12.96 10.76 -33.01
N ILE A 245 13.60 9.61 -32.83
CA ILE A 245 12.95 8.31 -33.02
C ILE A 245 11.90 8.20 -31.91
N ILE A 246 10.62 8.15 -32.26
CA ILE A 246 9.58 7.73 -31.32
C ILE A 246 9.74 6.22 -31.16
N GLU A 247 10.38 5.82 -30.06
CA GLU A 247 10.51 4.41 -29.70
C GLU A 247 9.31 4.02 -28.85
N ILE A 248 8.35 3.34 -29.48
CA ILE A 248 7.27 2.66 -28.78
C ILE A 248 7.78 1.28 -28.39
N SER A 249 7.80 0.97 -27.09
CA SER A 249 8.19 -0.37 -26.65
C SER A 249 7.28 -1.44 -27.23
N ALA A 250 7.86 -2.60 -27.54
CA ALA A 250 7.11 -3.80 -27.89
C ALA A 250 6.24 -4.33 -26.73
N TYR A 251 6.56 -3.93 -25.50
CA TYR A 251 5.84 -4.28 -24.28
C TYR A 251 5.17 -3.03 -23.71
N TRP A 252 3.85 -3.10 -23.55
CA TRP A 252 3.06 -1.97 -23.06
C TRP A 252 3.49 -1.48 -21.67
N GLN A 253 4.12 -2.36 -20.89
CA GLN A 253 4.59 -2.11 -19.53
C GLN A 253 5.75 -1.09 -19.50
N ASP A 254 6.47 -0.95 -20.61
CA ASP A 254 7.56 0.02 -20.72
C ASP A 254 7.06 1.36 -21.29
N SER A 255 5.78 1.44 -21.68
CA SER A 255 5.21 2.64 -22.29
C SER A 255 4.88 3.75 -21.28
N ALA A 256 5.04 3.53 -19.98
CA ALA A 256 4.77 4.51 -18.93
C ALA A 256 5.53 5.82 -19.15
N VAL A 257 6.84 5.73 -19.42
CA VAL A 257 7.71 6.89 -19.67
C VAL A 257 7.30 7.60 -20.95
N PHE A 258 7.06 6.84 -22.03
CA PHE A 258 6.61 7.39 -23.31
C PHE A 258 5.33 8.23 -23.17
N TYR A 259 4.32 7.72 -22.45
CA TYR A 259 3.07 8.45 -22.28
C TYR A 259 3.18 9.64 -21.33
N TYR A 260 4.07 9.58 -20.33
CA TYR A 260 4.36 10.74 -19.50
C TYR A 260 4.99 11.87 -20.35
N ASP A 261 6.02 11.54 -21.14
CA ASP A 261 6.70 12.52 -21.99
C ASP A 261 5.71 13.13 -23.00
N LEU A 262 4.85 12.29 -23.59
CA LEU A 262 3.81 12.73 -24.52
C LEU A 262 2.74 13.61 -23.84
N ASP A 263 2.27 13.30 -22.63
CA ASP A 263 1.34 14.15 -21.86
C ASP A 263 1.98 15.51 -21.57
N SER A 264 3.23 15.53 -21.09
CA SER A 264 3.99 16.73 -20.77
C SER A 264 4.19 17.65 -21.99
N GLU A 265 4.53 17.07 -23.15
CA GLU A 265 4.62 17.82 -24.42
C GLU A 265 3.27 18.38 -24.86
N LEU A 266 2.19 17.61 -24.68
CA LEU A 266 0.83 18.05 -25.00
C LEU A 266 0.33 19.16 -24.07
N GLU A 267 0.84 19.28 -22.84
CA GLU A 267 0.45 20.36 -21.91
C GLU A 267 1.20 21.68 -22.12
N THR A 268 2.48 21.65 -22.51
CA THR A 268 3.36 22.84 -22.48
C THR A 268 3.15 23.87 -23.60
N ALA A 269 2.34 23.59 -24.62
CA ALA A 269 1.96 24.51 -25.73
C ALA A 269 3.10 25.21 -26.52
N SER A 270 4.36 25.07 -26.13
CA SER A 270 5.55 25.69 -26.75
C SER A 270 6.29 24.78 -27.74
N GLY A 271 5.82 23.55 -27.94
CA GLY A 271 6.09 22.67 -29.09
C GLY A 271 7.51 22.72 -29.66
N VAL A 272 8.43 21.93 -29.09
CA VAL A 272 9.60 21.46 -29.88
C VAL A 272 9.11 20.52 -31.00
N ILE A 273 7.97 19.86 -30.79
CA ILE A 273 7.26 19.11 -31.84
C ILE A 273 6.14 19.98 -32.41
N PRO A 274 6.26 20.51 -33.64
CA PRO A 274 5.12 21.09 -34.34
C PRO A 274 4.19 19.94 -34.71
N MET A 275 3.21 19.65 -33.84
CA MET A 275 2.10 18.73 -34.12
C MET A 275 0.91 19.55 -34.63
N PRO A 276 0.67 19.65 -35.95
CA PRO A 276 -0.50 20.31 -36.50
C PRO A 276 -1.70 19.36 -36.40
N PHE A 277 -2.40 19.35 -35.26
CA PHE A 277 -3.56 18.48 -35.09
C PHE A 277 -4.81 19.24 -34.61
N PRO A 278 -5.92 19.21 -35.38
CA PRO A 278 -7.28 19.46 -34.88
C PRO A 278 -7.68 18.48 -33.76
N ASP A 279 -7.00 17.33 -33.67
CA ASP A 279 -7.31 16.24 -32.73
C ASP A 279 -6.43 16.23 -31.46
N ARG A 280 -5.65 17.30 -31.21
CA ARG A 280 -4.80 17.42 -30.01
C ARG A 280 -5.61 17.23 -28.73
N GLN A 281 -6.80 17.83 -28.66
CA GLN A 281 -7.69 17.70 -27.52
C GLN A 281 -8.14 16.26 -27.32
N TYR A 282 -8.43 15.53 -28.40
CA TYR A 282 -8.85 14.14 -28.32
C TYR A 282 -7.73 13.23 -27.78
N LEU A 283 -6.52 13.33 -28.34
CA LEU A 283 -5.36 12.56 -27.86
C LEU A 283 -5.01 12.89 -26.41
N GLN A 284 -5.12 14.16 -26.03
CA GLN A 284 -4.90 14.58 -24.65
C GLN A 284 -5.91 13.95 -23.69
N VAL A 285 -7.19 13.84 -24.07
CA VAL A 285 -8.21 13.16 -23.24
C VAL A 285 -7.86 11.68 -23.05
N GLU A 286 -7.50 10.97 -24.11
CA GLU A 286 -7.15 9.55 -24.04
C GLU A 286 -5.85 9.33 -23.24
N ILE A 287 -4.81 10.14 -23.44
CA ILE A 287 -3.54 10.02 -22.69
C ILE A 287 -3.73 10.38 -21.21
N LYS A 288 -4.55 11.39 -20.90
CA LYS A 288 -4.89 11.73 -19.51
C LYS A 288 -5.66 10.61 -18.81
N SER A 289 -6.39 9.78 -19.55
CA SER A 289 -7.06 8.61 -18.98
C SER A 289 -6.08 7.52 -18.51
N LEU A 290 -4.84 7.53 -19.02
CA LEU A 290 -3.77 6.64 -18.54
C LEU A 290 -3.09 7.16 -17.27
N LYS A 291 -3.26 8.43 -16.92
CA LYS A 291 -2.52 9.07 -15.83
C LYS A 291 -2.98 8.56 -14.47
N SER A 292 -2.02 8.11 -13.66
CA SER A 292 -2.25 7.74 -12.27
C SER A 292 -2.54 8.97 -11.40
N ASN A 293 -3.54 8.84 -10.53
CA ASN A 293 -3.96 9.86 -9.58
C ASN A 293 -3.74 9.36 -8.15
N LEU A 294 -2.49 9.02 -7.81
CA LEU A 294 -2.12 8.60 -6.46
C LEU A 294 -2.40 9.74 -5.47
N VAL A 295 -3.04 9.43 -4.34
CA VAL A 295 -3.47 10.39 -3.32
C VAL A 295 -2.39 10.54 -2.23
N PHE A 296 -1.72 9.46 -1.85
CA PHE A 296 -0.67 9.45 -0.82
C PHE A 296 0.75 9.72 -1.35
N ASP A 297 0.92 10.00 -2.65
CA ASP A 297 2.24 10.32 -3.18
C ASP A 297 2.72 11.71 -2.74
N TYR A 298 3.72 11.72 -1.85
CA TYR A 298 4.35 12.91 -1.29
C TYR A 298 5.78 13.13 -1.77
N THR A 299 6.25 12.38 -2.76
CA THR A 299 7.64 12.52 -3.23
C THR A 299 7.91 13.77 -4.04
N HIS A 300 6.87 14.59 -4.31
CA HIS A 300 6.86 15.64 -5.32
C HIS A 300 7.23 15.15 -6.74
N SER A 301 7.40 13.85 -6.92
CA SER A 301 7.72 13.21 -8.18
C SER A 301 6.41 12.78 -8.81
N LEU A 302 5.92 13.58 -9.76
CA LEU A 302 4.74 13.19 -10.54
C LEU A 302 4.95 11.78 -11.12
N PRO A 303 3.97 10.87 -11.04
CA PRO A 303 4.06 9.58 -11.70
C PRO A 303 4.49 9.76 -13.16
N GLY A 304 5.51 9.02 -13.61
CA GLY A 304 6.09 9.18 -14.95
C GLY A 304 7.28 10.14 -15.08
N LYS A 305 7.42 11.12 -14.18
CA LYS A 305 8.39 12.23 -14.34
C LYS A 305 9.83 11.87 -14.03
N SER A 306 10.08 11.35 -12.84
CA SER A 306 11.44 11.11 -12.32
C SER A 306 11.38 10.30 -11.04
N GLY A 307 12.53 9.74 -10.63
CA GLY A 307 12.66 8.98 -9.39
C GLY A 307 11.94 7.64 -9.42
N TRP A 308 11.53 7.17 -8.25
CA TRP A 308 10.97 5.83 -8.02
C TRP A 308 9.61 5.61 -8.70
N TYR A 309 8.87 6.69 -8.99
CA TYR A 309 7.55 6.63 -9.64
C TYR A 309 7.62 6.85 -11.15
N ARG A 310 8.82 6.87 -11.75
CA ARG A 310 9.01 7.07 -13.21
C ARG A 310 8.22 6.06 -14.04
N GLU A 311 8.06 4.85 -13.56
CA GLU A 311 7.37 3.79 -14.28
C GLU A 311 5.88 3.66 -13.91
N MET A 312 5.40 4.52 -13.00
CA MET A 312 4.09 4.42 -12.37
C MET A 312 3.05 5.36 -13.00
N TYR A 313 3.29 5.83 -14.22
CA TYR A 313 2.37 6.73 -14.93
C TYR A 313 1.02 6.06 -15.22
N LEU A 314 1.03 4.76 -15.56
CA LEU A 314 -0.12 4.03 -16.08
C LEU A 314 -1.13 3.67 -14.99
N ASN A 315 -2.39 3.98 -15.24
CA ASN A 315 -3.49 3.79 -14.29
C ASN A 315 -4.49 2.73 -14.77
N THR A 316 -4.90 1.86 -13.85
CA THR A 316 -6.05 0.99 -14.05
C THR A 316 -7.26 1.56 -13.32
N LEU A 317 -8.35 1.81 -14.04
CA LEU A 317 -9.58 2.28 -13.42
C LEU A 317 -10.20 1.13 -12.63
N LEU A 318 -10.14 1.24 -11.31
CA LEU A 318 -10.91 0.41 -10.38
C LEU A 318 -12.20 1.14 -10.05
N TYR A 319 -13.35 0.49 -10.12
CA TYR A 319 -14.62 1.05 -9.65
C TYR A 319 -14.93 0.58 -8.22
N ASP A 320 -15.87 1.24 -7.54
CA ASP A 320 -16.22 0.90 -6.15
C ASP A 320 -16.86 -0.50 -6.05
N GLU A 321 -17.54 -0.93 -7.11
CA GLU A 321 -18.18 -2.24 -7.25
C GLU A 321 -17.16 -3.38 -7.47
N GLU A 322 -15.92 -3.03 -7.79
CA GLU A 322 -14.83 -3.99 -8.03
C GLU A 322 -13.95 -4.21 -6.78
N LEU A 323 -14.22 -3.49 -5.68
CA LEU A 323 -13.54 -3.74 -4.41
C LEU A 323 -13.86 -5.15 -3.90
N PRO A 324 -12.88 -5.88 -3.34
CA PRO A 324 -13.07 -7.27 -2.92
C PRO A 324 -13.89 -7.44 -1.63
N TRP A 325 -14.58 -6.39 -1.18
CA TRP A 325 -15.46 -6.38 -0.02
C TRP A 325 -16.73 -5.57 -0.28
N ASP A 326 -17.78 -5.87 0.48
CA ASP A 326 -19.01 -5.10 0.48
C ASP A 326 -18.81 -3.77 1.24
N ARG A 327 -19.14 -2.64 0.59
CA ARG A 327 -19.03 -1.31 1.18
C ARG A 327 -20.18 -0.96 2.12
N THR A 328 -21.27 -1.71 2.05
CA THR A 328 -22.44 -1.52 2.91
C THR A 328 -22.32 -2.27 4.23
N GLU A 329 -21.40 -3.22 4.31
CA GLU A 329 -21.05 -3.92 5.55
C GLU A 329 -20.35 -2.95 6.51
N THR A 330 -20.83 -2.87 7.75
CA THR A 330 -20.33 -1.92 8.76
C THR A 330 -19.64 -2.58 9.96
N ASP A 331 -19.72 -3.89 10.05
CA ASP A 331 -19.34 -4.70 11.22
C ASP A 331 -18.43 -5.89 10.86
N TRP A 332 -17.49 -5.65 9.94
CA TRP A 332 -16.56 -6.65 9.44
C TRP A 332 -15.38 -6.97 10.36
#